data_AF-A0A3P6H6S7-F1
#
_entry.id   AF-A0A3P6H6S7-F1
#
_cell.length_a   1.000
_cell.length_b   1.000
_cell.length_c   1.000
_cell.angle_alpha   90.00
_cell.angle_beta   90.00
_cell.angle_gamma   90.00
#
_symmetry.space_group_name_H-M   'P 1'
#
loop_
_entity.id
_entity.type
_entity.pdbx_description
1 polymer ?
#
loop_
_entity_poly.entity_id
_entity_poly.type
_entity_poly.pdbx_seq_one_letter_code
_entity_poly.pdbx_strand_id
1 'polypeptide(L)'
;MKLGSGLLIEALPAGVFLPALKSLFLDSVRFFGVDDGRCTFKTLLSVSPVLQELVMNGNEWERWKCISFDTPALTYLDYSDYVPKEYPTVNLDSLVEANLNLCADEEAVWQEEHANTFNPINLIIGFKNVEILNLTFEAVEMFGVFNETAPMFEKVSQLSLALSNVCWYSVPNLMMKFPNLKTLIIEDSLHYEYFRTDEVVCECVSGYSFLLSCPVEVLKINCYDGSVNVLGQMEHFLGKLSCLELVEVRAKAASSDAKLKIMADLLMIPRASTKCKVKVKFSRKS
;
A
#
# COMPACT_ATOMS: atom_id res chain seq x y z
N MET A 1 -18.36 5.57 -14.79
CA MET A 1 -19.53 5.97 -13.96
C MET A 1 -19.01 6.34 -12.59
N LYS A 2 -19.51 7.44 -12.00
CA LYS A 2 -19.17 7.85 -10.64
C LYS A 2 -20.45 7.91 -9.82
N LEU A 3 -20.48 7.19 -8.71
CA LEU A 3 -21.56 7.17 -7.73
C LEU A 3 -21.03 7.81 -6.45
N GLY A 4 -21.79 8.77 -5.92
CA GLY A 4 -21.38 9.60 -4.79
C GLY A 4 -21.97 9.16 -3.45
N SER A 5 -21.60 9.91 -2.40
CA SER A 5 -21.98 9.65 -1.01
C SER A 5 -23.48 9.75 -0.76
N GLY A 6 -23.95 9.01 0.25
CA GLY A 6 -25.37 8.96 0.65
C GLY A 6 -26.26 8.09 -0.24
N LEU A 7 -25.70 7.46 -1.28
CA LEU A 7 -26.42 6.52 -2.13
C LEU A 7 -26.52 5.15 -1.44
N LEU A 8 -27.74 4.68 -1.22
CA LEU A 8 -28.04 3.28 -0.88
C LEU A 8 -28.60 2.58 -2.12
N ILE A 9 -27.90 1.56 -2.60
CA ILE A 9 -28.36 0.70 -3.70
C ILE A 9 -28.94 -0.59 -3.09
N GLU A 10 -30.27 -0.63 -3.00
CA GLU A 10 -30.99 -1.79 -2.49
C GLU A 10 -31.00 -2.95 -3.49
N ALA A 11 -31.33 -2.63 -4.74
CA ALA A 11 -31.32 -3.57 -5.85
C ALA A 11 -31.03 -2.84 -7.17
N LEU A 12 -30.48 -3.58 -8.13
CA LEU A 12 -30.39 -3.10 -9.50
C LEU A 12 -31.70 -3.44 -10.23
N PRO A 13 -32.21 -2.55 -11.10
CA PRO A 13 -33.36 -2.85 -11.94
C PRO A 13 -33.17 -4.14 -12.75
N ALA A 14 -34.24 -4.91 -12.95
CA ALA A 14 -34.19 -6.14 -13.73
C ALA A 14 -33.75 -5.84 -15.17
N GLY A 15 -32.82 -6.66 -15.69
CA GLY A 15 -32.31 -6.52 -17.06
C GLY A 15 -31.26 -5.42 -17.26
N VAL A 16 -30.77 -4.78 -16.19
CA VAL A 16 -29.64 -3.86 -16.29
C VAL A 16 -28.42 -4.60 -16.81
N PHE A 17 -27.84 -4.05 -17.88
CA PHE A 17 -26.61 -4.52 -18.48
C PHE A 17 -25.78 -3.32 -18.90
N LEU A 18 -24.53 -3.27 -18.46
CA LEU A 18 -23.60 -2.15 -18.66
C LEU A 18 -22.37 -2.63 -19.46
N PRO A 19 -22.54 -3.12 -20.71
CA PRO A 19 -21.48 -3.78 -21.48
C PRO A 19 -20.34 -2.86 -21.92
N ALA A 20 -20.50 -1.55 -21.76
CA ALA A 20 -19.49 -0.55 -22.13
C ALA A 20 -18.84 0.13 -20.90
N LEU A 21 -19.24 -0.25 -19.67
CA LEU A 21 -18.72 0.38 -18.46
C LEU A 21 -17.31 -0.10 -18.14
N LYS A 22 -16.31 0.74 -18.42
CA LYS A 22 -14.88 0.44 -18.16
C LYS A 22 -14.35 0.93 -16.82
N SER A 23 -14.89 2.05 -16.31
CA SER A 23 -14.44 2.65 -15.05
C SER A 23 -15.62 2.90 -14.12
N LEU A 24 -15.49 2.48 -12.87
CA LEU A 24 -16.49 2.66 -11.81
C LEU A 24 -15.84 3.29 -10.58
N PHE A 25 -16.34 4.44 -10.15
CA PHE A 25 -15.94 5.11 -8.92
C PHE A 25 -17.11 5.09 -7.93
N LEU A 26 -16.86 4.58 -6.73
CA LEU A 26 -17.81 4.49 -5.63
C LEU A 26 -17.28 5.31 -4.46
N ASP A 27 -18.01 6.36 -4.08
CA ASP A 27 -17.70 7.25 -2.96
C ASP A 27 -18.75 7.07 -1.85
N SER A 28 -18.38 6.46 -0.74
CA SER A 28 -19.28 6.16 0.39
C SER A 28 -20.64 5.61 -0.05
N VAL A 29 -20.64 4.71 -1.05
CA VAL A 29 -21.84 4.08 -1.59
C VAL A 29 -22.16 2.84 -0.78
N ARG A 30 -23.39 2.73 -0.31
CA ARG A 30 -23.88 1.57 0.43
C ARG A 30 -24.62 0.62 -0.49
N PHE A 31 -24.39 -0.66 -0.30
CA PHE A 31 -25.13 -1.73 -0.96
C PHE A 31 -25.91 -2.51 0.08
N PHE A 32 -27.18 -2.77 -0.21
CA PHE A 32 -27.97 -3.64 0.65
C PHE A 32 -27.46 -5.08 0.50
N GLY A 33 -27.06 -5.68 1.62
CA GLY A 33 -26.66 -7.08 1.71
C GLY A 33 -27.75 -7.89 2.40
N VAL A 34 -28.42 -8.77 1.66
CA VAL A 34 -29.30 -9.77 2.27
C VAL A 34 -28.42 -10.92 2.80
N ASP A 35 -28.79 -11.50 3.93
CA ASP A 35 -28.11 -12.63 4.58
C ASP A 35 -28.03 -13.92 3.73
N ASP A 36 -28.52 -13.91 2.50
CA ASP A 36 -28.65 -15.08 1.61
C ASP A 36 -27.55 -15.17 0.53
N GLY A 37 -26.50 -14.34 0.60
CA GLY A 37 -25.38 -14.37 -0.36
C GLY A 37 -25.64 -13.59 -1.66
N ARG A 38 -26.77 -12.88 -1.77
CA ARG A 38 -27.03 -11.94 -2.87
C ARG A 38 -26.53 -10.54 -2.49
N CYS A 39 -25.26 -10.27 -2.80
CA CYS A 39 -24.69 -8.94 -2.63
C CYS A 39 -24.96 -8.09 -3.87
N THR A 40 -25.71 -6.98 -3.74
CA THR A 40 -26.04 -6.07 -4.85
C THR A 40 -24.80 -5.52 -5.54
N PHE A 41 -23.68 -5.38 -4.81
CA PHE A 41 -22.38 -5.03 -5.38
C PHE A 41 -21.85 -6.10 -6.35
N LYS A 42 -21.91 -7.39 -5.99
CA LYS A 42 -21.52 -8.49 -6.89
C LYS A 42 -22.34 -8.45 -8.18
N THR A 43 -23.64 -8.18 -8.07
CA THR A 43 -24.52 -8.04 -9.24
C THR A 43 -24.06 -6.87 -10.12
N LEU A 44 -23.73 -5.71 -9.54
CA LEU A 44 -23.23 -4.54 -10.26
C LEU A 44 -21.96 -4.84 -11.08
N LEU A 45 -21.03 -5.60 -10.48
CA LEU A 45 -19.83 -6.04 -11.18
C LEU A 45 -20.17 -7.01 -12.32
N SER A 46 -21.06 -7.98 -12.08
CA SER A 46 -21.44 -8.99 -13.09
C SER A 46 -22.13 -8.42 -14.33
N VAL A 47 -22.89 -7.32 -14.18
CA VAL A 47 -23.55 -6.65 -15.31
C VAL A 47 -22.59 -5.73 -16.08
N SER A 48 -21.34 -5.61 -15.64
CA SER A 48 -20.30 -4.74 -16.19
C SER A 48 -19.06 -5.55 -16.61
N PRO A 49 -19.17 -6.50 -17.55
CA PRO A 49 -18.12 -7.50 -17.82
C PRO A 49 -16.80 -6.93 -18.39
N VAL A 50 -16.80 -5.68 -18.86
CA VAL A 50 -15.63 -5.00 -19.42
C VAL A 50 -14.99 -4.00 -18.44
N LEU A 51 -15.35 -4.08 -17.15
CA LEU A 51 -14.82 -3.19 -16.12
C LEU A 51 -13.31 -3.40 -15.96
N GLN A 52 -12.55 -2.34 -16.18
CA GLN A 52 -11.08 -2.31 -16.14
C GLN A 52 -10.55 -1.52 -14.93
N GLU A 53 -11.33 -0.56 -14.44
CA GLU A 53 -10.94 0.33 -13.35
C GLU A 53 -12.06 0.40 -12.31
N LEU A 54 -11.71 0.12 -11.07
CA LEU A 54 -12.62 0.20 -9.93
C LEU A 54 -11.96 1.01 -8.83
N VAL A 55 -12.65 2.06 -8.39
CA VAL A 55 -12.29 2.85 -7.22
C VAL A 55 -13.39 2.73 -6.19
N MET A 56 -13.03 2.27 -5.01
CA MET A 56 -13.88 2.10 -3.86
C MET A 56 -13.31 2.95 -2.74
N ASN A 57 -13.97 4.07 -2.46
CA ASN A 57 -13.65 4.94 -1.35
C ASN A 57 -14.81 4.88 -0.37
N GLY A 58 -14.75 3.95 0.57
CA GLY A 58 -15.70 3.86 1.67
C GLY A 58 -15.25 4.67 2.88
N ASN A 59 -16.15 5.50 3.40
CA ASN A 59 -16.49 5.51 4.82
C ASN A 59 -17.68 6.43 5.09
N GLU A 60 -18.65 5.93 5.87
CA GLU A 60 -18.91 6.39 7.23
C GLU A 60 -19.87 5.36 7.92
N TRP A 61 -19.29 4.48 8.75
CA TRP A 61 -19.92 3.80 9.92
C TRP A 61 -20.68 2.48 9.70
N GLU A 62 -20.85 1.98 8.46
CA GLU A 62 -21.48 0.67 8.20
C GLU A 62 -20.54 -0.30 7.47
N ARG A 63 -20.23 -1.43 8.12
CA ARG A 63 -19.36 -2.47 7.54
C ARG A 63 -20.12 -3.35 6.57
N TRP A 64 -19.47 -3.63 5.44
CA TRP A 64 -19.92 -4.66 4.52
C TRP A 64 -19.84 -6.02 5.21
N LYS A 65 -20.87 -6.87 5.05
CA LYS A 65 -20.81 -8.24 5.60
C LYS A 65 -19.78 -9.08 4.86
N CYS A 66 -19.83 -9.05 3.53
CA CYS A 66 -18.91 -9.73 2.63
C CYS A 66 -18.79 -8.97 1.29
N ILE A 67 -17.67 -9.16 0.60
CA ILE A 67 -17.42 -8.60 -0.73
C ILE A 67 -16.99 -9.74 -1.66
N SER A 68 -17.48 -9.74 -2.89
CA SER A 68 -17.01 -10.67 -3.93
C SER A 68 -16.57 -9.89 -5.16
N PHE A 69 -15.35 -10.17 -5.61
CA PHE A 69 -14.82 -9.68 -6.87
C PHE A 69 -14.89 -10.82 -7.89
N ASP A 70 -15.71 -10.67 -8.91
CA ASP A 70 -15.69 -11.55 -10.08
C ASP A 70 -15.54 -10.69 -11.34
N THR A 71 -14.36 -10.09 -11.45
CA THR A 71 -14.04 -9.07 -12.44
C THR A 71 -12.70 -9.40 -13.09
N PRO A 72 -12.64 -10.47 -13.92
CA PRO A 72 -11.39 -10.92 -14.53
C PRO A 72 -10.77 -9.93 -15.51
N ALA A 73 -11.52 -8.92 -15.97
CA ALA A 73 -11.03 -7.86 -16.85
C ALA A 73 -10.46 -6.64 -16.09
N LEU A 74 -10.56 -6.61 -14.75
CA LEU A 74 -10.11 -5.50 -13.94
C LEU A 74 -8.58 -5.42 -13.95
N THR A 75 -8.04 -4.26 -14.33
CA THR A 75 -6.59 -4.01 -14.41
C THR A 75 -6.10 -3.05 -13.33
N TYR A 76 -6.99 -2.22 -12.78
CA TYR A 76 -6.71 -1.25 -11.72
C TYR A 76 -7.77 -1.32 -10.62
N LEU A 77 -7.31 -1.37 -9.37
CA LEU A 77 -8.15 -1.31 -8.17
C LEU A 77 -7.61 -0.28 -7.20
N ASP A 78 -8.45 0.67 -6.80
CA ASP A 78 -8.19 1.52 -5.64
C ASP A 78 -9.24 1.19 -4.58
N TYR A 79 -8.81 0.63 -3.45
CA TYR A 79 -9.70 0.10 -2.43
C TYR A 79 -9.35 0.65 -1.05
N SER A 80 -10.16 1.60 -0.61
CA SER A 80 -10.10 2.24 0.69
C SER A 80 -11.42 2.02 1.43
N ASP A 81 -11.48 1.15 2.45
CA ASP A 81 -12.70 0.88 3.24
C ASP A 81 -12.39 0.04 4.50
N TYR A 82 -13.40 -0.23 5.32
CA TYR A 82 -13.35 -1.31 6.32
C TYR A 82 -13.42 -2.67 5.66
N VAL A 83 -12.54 -3.57 6.08
CA VAL A 83 -12.51 -4.95 5.60
C VAL A 83 -13.76 -5.70 6.08
N PRO A 84 -14.55 -6.31 5.18
CA PRO A 84 -15.63 -7.21 5.56
C PRO A 84 -15.09 -8.48 6.24
N LYS A 85 -15.97 -9.24 6.88
CA LYS A 85 -15.59 -10.50 7.55
C LYS A 85 -14.97 -11.50 6.59
N GLU A 86 -15.44 -11.54 5.35
CA GLU A 86 -14.99 -12.51 4.35
C GLU A 86 -15.07 -11.98 2.92
N TYR A 87 -14.25 -12.61 2.06
CA TYR A 87 -14.28 -12.44 0.61
C TYR A 87 -14.61 -13.78 -0.08
N PRO A 88 -15.89 -14.13 -0.27
CA PRO A 88 -16.27 -15.47 -0.73
C PRO A 88 -15.77 -15.84 -2.13
N THR A 89 -15.62 -14.86 -3.02
CA THR A 89 -15.12 -15.07 -4.39
C THR A 89 -14.23 -13.90 -4.77
N VAL A 90 -13.00 -14.21 -5.21
CA VAL A 90 -12.04 -13.20 -5.69
C VAL A 90 -11.41 -13.71 -6.97
N ASN A 91 -11.80 -13.11 -8.08
CA ASN A 91 -11.25 -13.31 -9.42
C ASN A 91 -10.81 -11.95 -9.97
N LEU A 92 -9.51 -11.70 -9.81
CA LEU A 92 -8.80 -10.48 -10.18
C LEU A 92 -7.59 -10.82 -11.07
N ASP A 93 -7.72 -11.84 -11.91
CA ASP A 93 -6.58 -12.43 -12.63
C ASP A 93 -5.85 -11.45 -13.57
N SER A 94 -6.51 -10.39 -14.06
CA SER A 94 -5.87 -9.35 -14.90
C SER A 94 -5.40 -8.12 -14.12
N LEU A 95 -5.50 -8.11 -12.79
CA LEU A 95 -5.16 -6.94 -11.98
C LEU A 95 -3.66 -6.66 -12.03
N VAL A 96 -3.28 -5.46 -12.46
CA VAL A 96 -1.89 -5.01 -12.61
C VAL A 96 -1.50 -4.04 -11.51
N GLU A 97 -2.40 -3.14 -11.13
CA GLU A 97 -2.15 -2.10 -10.14
C GLU A 97 -3.22 -2.09 -9.04
N ALA A 98 -2.78 -2.01 -7.79
CA ALA A 98 -3.66 -1.98 -6.63
C ALA A 98 -3.20 -0.93 -5.59
N ASN A 99 -4.13 -0.09 -5.15
CA ASN A 99 -3.96 0.82 -4.02
C ASN A 99 -4.85 0.35 -2.87
N LEU A 100 -4.26 0.10 -1.70
CA LEU A 100 -4.99 -0.46 -0.57
C LEU A 100 -4.87 0.44 0.66
N ASN A 101 -6.03 0.83 1.18
CA ASN A 101 -6.20 1.49 2.48
C ASN A 101 -7.30 0.76 3.26
N LEU A 102 -6.92 -0.31 3.96
CA LEU A 102 -7.88 -1.28 4.48
C LEU A 102 -7.81 -1.35 6.01
N CYS A 103 -8.90 -0.96 6.66
CA CYS A 103 -9.00 -0.90 8.12
C CYS A 103 -9.81 -2.07 8.68
N ALA A 104 -9.50 -2.53 9.89
CA ALA A 104 -10.32 -3.52 10.58
C ALA A 104 -11.57 -2.89 11.22
N ASP A 105 -11.40 -1.75 11.88
CA ASP A 105 -12.43 -1.05 12.64
C ASP A 105 -12.14 0.46 12.77
N GLU A 106 -12.99 1.18 13.53
CA GLU A 106 -12.91 2.63 13.75
C GLU A 106 -11.60 3.09 14.39
N GLU A 107 -10.88 2.21 15.09
CA GLU A 107 -9.56 2.51 15.63
C GLU A 107 -8.47 2.44 14.54
N ALA A 108 -8.81 1.89 13.37
CA ALA A 108 -7.98 1.78 12.18
C ALA A 108 -6.66 1.01 12.36
N VAL A 109 -6.52 0.24 13.44
CA VAL A 109 -5.30 -0.53 13.74
C VAL A 109 -5.59 -2.03 13.70
N TRP A 110 -4.85 -2.76 12.87
CA TRP A 110 -4.92 -4.22 12.86
C TRP A 110 -4.20 -4.81 14.08
N GLN A 111 -4.84 -5.78 14.73
CA GLN A 111 -4.30 -6.52 15.86
C GLN A 111 -4.43 -8.02 15.60
N GLU A 112 -3.64 -8.85 16.30
CA GLU A 112 -3.68 -10.31 16.13
C GLU A 112 -5.08 -10.91 16.37
N GLU A 113 -5.86 -10.34 17.30
CA GLU A 113 -7.22 -10.78 17.58
C GLU A 113 -8.19 -10.61 16.40
N HIS A 114 -7.88 -9.70 15.46
CA HIS A 114 -8.66 -9.51 14.24
C HIS A 114 -8.61 -10.73 13.31
N ALA A 115 -7.57 -11.57 13.41
CA ALA A 115 -7.50 -12.83 12.67
C ALA A 115 -8.63 -13.81 13.06
N ASN A 116 -9.24 -13.65 14.23
CA ASN A 116 -10.39 -14.47 14.66
C ASN A 116 -11.72 -14.00 14.07
N THR A 117 -11.77 -12.79 13.50
CA THR A 117 -13.01 -12.13 13.05
C THR A 117 -13.04 -11.90 11.54
N PHE A 118 -11.89 -11.58 10.95
CA PHE A 118 -11.77 -11.24 9.54
C PHE A 118 -10.93 -12.26 8.79
N ASN A 119 -11.28 -12.50 7.53
CA ASN A 119 -10.53 -13.38 6.63
C ASN A 119 -10.31 -12.70 5.26
N PRO A 120 -9.28 -11.84 5.14
CA PRO A 120 -8.91 -11.20 3.88
C PRO A 120 -8.08 -12.11 2.96
N ILE A 121 -7.84 -13.37 3.30
CA ILE A 121 -6.89 -14.23 2.57
C ILE A 121 -7.25 -14.40 1.10
N ASN A 122 -8.54 -14.57 0.78
CA ASN A 122 -8.98 -14.65 -0.62
C ASN A 122 -8.71 -13.35 -1.39
N LEU A 123 -8.85 -12.18 -0.74
CA LEU A 123 -8.50 -10.89 -1.34
C LEU A 123 -6.99 -10.82 -1.59
N ILE A 124 -6.20 -11.15 -0.58
CA ILE A 124 -4.73 -11.14 -0.63
C ILE A 124 -4.22 -12.07 -1.76
N ILE A 125 -4.78 -13.28 -1.89
CA ILE A 125 -4.47 -14.22 -2.99
C ILE A 125 -4.88 -13.63 -4.35
N GLY A 126 -5.97 -12.86 -4.40
CA GLY A 126 -6.40 -12.15 -5.60
C GLY A 126 -5.34 -11.20 -6.16
N PHE A 127 -4.42 -10.70 -5.33
CA PHE A 127 -3.35 -9.80 -5.74
C PHE A 127 -2.10 -10.52 -6.30
N LYS A 128 -2.13 -11.85 -6.48
CA LYS A 128 -0.99 -12.64 -7.00
C LYS A 128 -0.40 -12.13 -8.33
N ASN A 129 -1.21 -11.43 -9.14
CA ASN A 129 -0.81 -10.94 -10.46
C ASN A 129 -0.44 -9.45 -10.49
N VAL A 130 -0.58 -8.74 -9.37
CA VAL A 130 -0.28 -7.32 -9.26
C VAL A 130 1.22 -7.09 -9.50
N GLU A 131 1.53 -6.05 -10.28
CA GLU A 131 2.88 -5.60 -10.59
C GLU A 131 3.24 -4.33 -9.81
N ILE A 132 2.24 -3.48 -9.54
CA ILE A 132 2.36 -2.21 -8.82
C ILE A 132 1.41 -2.24 -7.63
N LEU A 133 1.97 -2.25 -6.41
CA LEU A 133 1.20 -2.31 -5.18
C LEU A 133 1.49 -1.08 -4.33
N ASN A 134 0.45 -0.36 -3.92
CA ASN A 134 0.56 0.79 -3.03
C ASN A 134 -0.23 0.47 -1.75
N LEU A 135 0.44 0.56 -0.60
CA LEU A 135 -0.13 0.19 0.71
C LEU A 135 -0.04 1.38 1.67
N THR A 136 -1.14 1.69 2.34
CA THR A 136 -1.11 2.53 3.54
C THR A 136 -0.65 1.74 4.76
N PHE A 137 -0.39 2.43 5.87
CA PHE A 137 -0.05 1.82 7.14
C PHE A 137 -1.07 0.75 7.56
N GLU A 138 -2.36 1.03 7.45
CA GLU A 138 -3.43 0.13 7.83
C GLU A 138 -3.41 -1.15 6.98
N ALA A 139 -3.19 -1.02 5.67
CA ALA A 139 -3.01 -2.18 4.81
C ALA A 139 -1.74 -2.97 5.15
N VAL A 140 -0.63 -2.31 5.47
CA VAL A 140 0.61 -2.97 5.90
C VAL A 140 0.42 -3.78 7.18
N GLU A 141 -0.31 -3.25 8.16
CA GLU A 141 -0.61 -3.97 9.40
C GLU A 141 -1.56 -5.15 9.15
N MET A 142 -2.52 -5.04 8.22
CA MET A 142 -3.30 -6.20 7.76
C MET A 142 -2.39 -7.31 7.25
N PHE A 143 -1.43 -6.99 6.38
CA PHE A 143 -0.46 -7.98 5.90
C PHE A 143 0.40 -8.55 7.04
N GLY A 144 0.69 -7.76 8.08
CA GLY A 144 1.37 -8.20 9.30
C GLY A 144 0.58 -9.29 10.04
N VAL A 145 -0.70 -9.04 10.32
CA VAL A 145 -1.60 -9.98 11.01
C VAL A 145 -1.75 -11.29 10.22
N PHE A 146 -1.85 -11.20 8.89
CA PHE A 146 -2.04 -12.37 8.02
C PHE A 146 -0.74 -12.85 7.35
N ASN A 147 0.42 -12.50 7.90
CA ASN A 147 1.71 -12.75 7.26
C ASN A 147 1.97 -14.25 6.99
N GLU A 148 1.63 -15.13 7.94
CA GLU A 148 1.89 -16.58 7.80
C GLU A 148 1.12 -17.21 6.65
N THR A 149 -0.09 -16.71 6.38
CA THR A 149 -1.01 -17.24 5.36
C THR A 149 -0.92 -16.51 4.03
N ALA A 150 -0.38 -15.28 4.01
CA ALA A 150 -0.18 -14.51 2.80
C ALA A 150 0.80 -15.21 1.83
N PRO A 151 0.49 -15.26 0.52
CA PRO A 151 1.36 -15.85 -0.50
C PRO A 151 2.59 -14.99 -0.77
N MET A 152 3.50 -15.51 -1.60
CA MET A 152 4.56 -14.70 -2.20
C MET A 152 4.01 -13.90 -3.38
N PHE A 153 4.43 -12.64 -3.49
CA PHE A 153 4.03 -11.72 -4.56
C PHE A 153 5.14 -11.63 -5.61
N GLU A 154 5.29 -12.69 -6.40
CA GLU A 154 6.40 -12.83 -7.35
C GLU A 154 6.36 -11.82 -8.51
N LYS A 155 5.19 -11.27 -8.82
CA LYS A 155 5.00 -10.33 -9.93
C LYS A 155 5.15 -8.87 -9.54
N VAL A 156 5.07 -8.55 -8.25
CA VAL A 156 5.19 -7.17 -7.77
C VAL A 156 6.61 -6.69 -8.00
N SER A 157 6.74 -5.70 -8.88
CA SER A 157 8.00 -5.07 -9.25
C SER A 157 8.15 -3.69 -8.63
N GLN A 158 7.03 -3.03 -8.29
CA GLN A 158 7.00 -1.75 -7.58
C GLN A 158 6.10 -1.85 -6.35
N LEU A 159 6.63 -1.46 -5.20
CA LEU A 159 5.91 -1.35 -3.93
C LEU A 159 6.03 0.09 -3.42
N SER A 160 4.89 0.72 -3.14
CA SER A 160 4.85 1.99 -2.41
C SER A 160 4.24 1.82 -1.04
N LEU A 161 4.86 2.45 -0.04
CA LEU A 161 4.48 2.38 1.36
C LEU A 161 4.21 3.79 1.91
N ALA A 162 2.97 4.05 2.29
CA ALA A 162 2.52 5.25 3.00
C ALA A 162 2.30 4.91 4.48
N LEU A 163 3.37 4.94 5.26
CA LEU A 163 3.46 4.36 6.60
C LEU A 163 3.15 5.32 7.73
N SER A 164 2.87 6.60 7.46
CA SER A 164 2.75 7.64 8.48
C SER A 164 4.01 7.71 9.38
N ASN A 165 3.94 8.38 10.52
CA ASN A 165 5.05 8.51 11.49
C ASN A 165 4.96 7.48 12.63
N VAL A 166 4.41 6.29 12.37
CA VAL A 166 4.25 5.21 13.34
C VAL A 166 5.32 4.14 13.18
N CYS A 167 5.38 3.17 14.10
CA CYS A 167 6.37 2.09 14.06
C CYS A 167 6.14 1.12 12.89
N TRP A 168 7.22 0.65 12.29
CA TRP A 168 7.22 -0.20 11.10
C TRP A 168 7.28 -1.70 11.44
N TYR A 169 6.56 -2.17 12.46
CA TYR A 169 6.65 -3.56 12.93
C TYR A 169 6.34 -4.60 11.84
N SER A 170 5.36 -4.32 10.98
CA SER A 170 4.96 -5.24 9.92
C SER A 170 5.83 -5.16 8.66
N VAL A 171 6.61 -4.08 8.49
CA VAL A 171 7.40 -3.85 7.27
C VAL A 171 8.47 -4.93 7.03
N PRO A 172 9.31 -5.32 8.02
CA PRO A 172 10.31 -6.37 7.81
C PRO A 172 9.70 -7.67 7.26
N ASN A 173 8.58 -8.11 7.84
CA ASN A 173 7.89 -9.34 7.43
C ASN A 173 7.25 -9.21 6.05
N LEU A 174 6.58 -8.08 5.81
CA LEU A 174 5.99 -7.75 4.52
C LEU A 174 7.03 -7.76 3.40
N MET A 175 8.20 -7.15 3.61
CA MET A 175 9.26 -7.08 2.59
C MET A 175 9.78 -8.46 2.15
N MET A 176 9.73 -9.46 3.03
CA MET A 176 10.11 -10.85 2.68
C MET A 176 9.14 -11.52 1.71
N LYS A 177 7.95 -10.95 1.47
CA LYS A 177 6.94 -11.49 0.55
C LYS A 177 7.15 -11.05 -0.91
N PHE A 178 8.12 -10.18 -1.21
CA PHE A 178 8.34 -9.61 -2.54
C PHE A 178 9.71 -9.99 -3.12
N PRO A 179 9.89 -11.24 -3.58
CA PRO A 179 11.19 -11.75 -4.01
C PRO A 179 11.76 -11.11 -5.28
N ASN A 180 10.93 -10.40 -6.07
CA ASN A 180 11.34 -9.78 -7.34
C ASN A 180 11.21 -8.24 -7.32
N LEU A 181 11.10 -7.63 -6.13
CA LEU A 181 10.87 -6.20 -5.99
C LEU A 181 12.03 -5.37 -6.59
N LYS A 182 11.72 -4.51 -7.56
CA LYS A 182 12.71 -3.64 -8.22
C LYS A 182 12.68 -2.21 -7.72
N THR A 183 11.48 -1.67 -7.47
CA THR A 183 11.29 -0.30 -7.00
C THR A 183 10.61 -0.29 -5.65
N LEU A 184 11.26 0.30 -4.65
CA LEU A 184 10.66 0.59 -3.36
C LEU A 184 10.44 2.10 -3.23
N ILE A 185 9.23 2.51 -2.89
CA ILE A 185 8.84 3.90 -2.68
C ILE A 185 8.37 4.05 -1.23
N ILE A 186 8.97 4.99 -0.52
CA ILE A 186 8.50 5.43 0.79
C ILE A 186 7.83 6.80 0.58
N GLU A 187 6.51 6.85 0.75
CA GLU A 187 5.73 8.06 0.52
C GLU A 187 5.97 9.11 1.61
N ASP A 188 6.16 8.64 2.84
CA ASP A 188 6.35 9.46 4.04
C ASP A 188 7.82 9.63 4.43
N SER A 189 8.07 10.15 5.64
CA SER A 189 9.42 10.23 6.21
C SER A 189 9.94 8.84 6.56
N LEU A 190 11.27 8.67 6.53
CA LEU A 190 11.89 7.47 7.07
C LEU A 190 11.65 7.39 8.59
N HIS A 191 11.32 6.20 9.07
CA HIS A 191 11.04 5.95 10.49
C HIS A 191 12.32 5.92 11.32
N TYR A 192 12.32 6.64 12.44
CA TYR A 192 13.41 6.70 13.39
C TYR A 192 12.85 6.66 14.82
N GLU A 193 13.72 6.42 15.79
CA GLU A 193 13.32 6.36 17.20
C GLU A 193 13.05 7.78 17.74
N TYR A 194 11.84 8.02 18.25
CA TYR A 194 11.39 9.33 18.73
C TYR A 194 11.59 9.52 20.24
N PHE A 195 11.58 8.42 21.01
CA PHE A 195 11.49 8.49 22.47
C PHE A 195 12.83 8.26 23.16
N ARG A 196 13.74 7.53 22.51
CA ARG A 196 15.10 7.28 23.04
C ARG A 196 16.07 8.28 22.46
N THR A 197 16.95 8.79 23.31
CA THR A 197 17.92 9.83 22.94
C THR A 197 19.29 9.27 22.55
N ASP A 198 19.52 8.00 22.86
CA ASP A 198 20.76 7.25 22.63
C ASP A 198 20.70 6.34 21.38
N GLU A 199 19.49 6.07 20.86
CA GLU A 199 19.28 5.24 19.67
C GLU A 199 18.61 6.06 18.56
N VAL A 200 19.18 6.03 17.36
CA VAL A 200 18.62 6.70 16.17
C VAL A 200 17.67 5.77 15.41
N VAL A 201 17.87 4.46 15.55
CA VAL A 201 17.15 3.41 14.82
C VAL A 201 16.15 2.76 15.75
N CYS A 202 14.88 2.75 15.37
CA CYS A 202 13.87 2.08 16.17
C CYS A 202 14.07 0.55 16.12
N GLU A 203 13.78 -0.13 17.23
CA GLU A 203 13.85 -1.58 17.34
C GLU A 203 12.92 -2.28 16.32
N CYS A 204 11.79 -1.66 15.95
CA CYS A 204 10.80 -2.24 15.05
C CYS A 204 11.35 -2.61 13.66
N VAL A 205 12.37 -1.90 13.17
CA VAL A 205 13.00 -2.18 11.88
C VAL A 205 14.16 -3.17 12.00
N SER A 206 14.50 -3.63 13.21
CA SER A 206 15.56 -4.61 13.48
C SER A 206 16.87 -4.28 12.76
N GLY A 207 17.27 -3.00 12.82
CA GLY A 207 18.47 -2.50 12.15
C GLY A 207 18.41 -2.60 10.62
N TYR A 208 17.24 -2.72 10.00
CA TYR A 208 17.02 -2.91 8.56
C TYR A 208 17.65 -4.18 7.97
N SER A 209 17.80 -5.25 8.77
CA SER A 209 18.38 -6.52 8.30
C SER A 209 17.66 -7.10 7.08
N PHE A 210 16.34 -6.90 6.97
CA PHE A 210 15.52 -7.33 5.82
C PHE A 210 15.95 -6.71 4.48
N LEU A 211 16.65 -5.57 4.48
CA LEU A 211 17.14 -4.96 3.24
C LEU A 211 18.31 -5.73 2.60
N LEU A 212 19.04 -6.54 3.38
CA LEU A 212 20.20 -7.28 2.87
C LEU A 212 19.84 -8.29 1.78
N SER A 213 18.63 -8.83 1.82
CA SER A 213 18.10 -9.79 0.85
C SER A 213 17.21 -9.14 -0.22
N CYS A 214 16.95 -7.83 -0.14
CA CYS A 214 16.05 -7.14 -1.07
C CYS A 214 16.75 -6.88 -2.43
N PRO A 215 16.16 -7.29 -3.57
CA PRO A 215 16.73 -7.07 -4.91
C PRO A 215 16.40 -5.68 -5.48
N VAL A 216 16.15 -4.69 -4.62
CA VAL A 216 15.71 -3.34 -4.99
C VAL A 216 16.81 -2.61 -5.75
N GLU A 217 16.47 -2.13 -6.94
CA GLU A 217 17.33 -1.37 -7.85
C GLU A 217 17.03 0.13 -7.77
N VAL A 218 15.80 0.51 -7.45
CA VAL A 218 15.36 1.91 -7.34
C VAL A 218 14.70 2.15 -5.98
N LEU A 219 15.26 3.07 -5.21
CA LEU A 219 14.66 3.57 -3.97
C LEU A 219 14.16 5.00 -4.20
N LYS A 220 12.90 5.27 -3.85
CA LYS A 220 12.34 6.63 -3.86
C LYS A 220 11.89 7.02 -2.46
N ILE A 221 12.32 8.17 -1.98
CA ILE A 221 11.91 8.77 -0.71
C ILE A 221 11.18 10.07 -1.01
N ASN A 222 9.87 10.12 -0.81
CA ASN A 222 9.04 11.25 -1.23
C ASN A 222 8.93 12.37 -0.18
N CYS A 223 9.28 12.11 1.08
CA CYS A 223 9.37 13.11 2.13
C CYS A 223 10.71 13.04 2.87
N TYR A 224 11.66 13.90 2.51
CA TYR A 224 12.97 13.99 3.16
C TYR A 224 13.22 15.39 3.71
N ASP A 225 13.43 15.51 5.02
CA ASP A 225 13.64 16.80 5.70
C ASP A 225 15.13 17.14 5.95
N GLY A 226 16.03 16.17 5.77
CA GLY A 226 17.47 16.37 6.03
C GLY A 226 17.86 16.41 7.50
N SER A 227 16.97 15.98 8.41
CA SER A 227 17.32 15.82 9.82
C SER A 227 18.39 14.74 10.01
N VAL A 228 19.16 14.84 11.08
CA VAL A 228 20.21 13.86 11.42
C VAL A 228 19.61 12.46 11.61
N ASN A 229 18.39 12.37 12.15
CA ASN A 229 17.72 11.10 12.37
C ASN A 229 17.34 10.41 11.06
N VAL A 230 16.72 11.15 10.13
CA VAL A 230 16.36 10.65 8.79
C VAL A 230 17.62 10.31 7.98
N LEU A 231 18.69 11.09 8.13
CA LEU A 231 19.99 10.79 7.52
C LEU A 231 20.54 9.45 8.03
N GLY A 232 20.49 9.19 9.33
CA GLY A 232 20.90 7.90 9.91
C GLY A 232 20.10 6.71 9.37
N GLN A 233 18.80 6.88 9.11
CA GLN A 233 18.01 5.83 8.44
C GLN A 233 18.48 5.61 7.00
N MET A 234 18.78 6.70 6.30
CA MET A 234 19.25 6.65 4.91
C MET A 234 20.57 5.88 4.79
N GLU A 235 21.48 6.00 5.77
CA GLU A 235 22.70 5.20 5.84
C GLU A 235 22.41 3.70 5.86
N HIS A 236 21.36 3.26 6.54
CA HIS A 236 20.96 1.85 6.53
C HIS A 236 20.40 1.38 5.21
N PHE A 237 19.59 2.18 4.52
CA PHE A 237 19.11 1.82 3.19
C PHE A 237 20.26 1.69 2.19
N LEU A 238 21.13 2.71 2.12
CA LEU A 238 22.22 2.76 1.15
C LEU A 238 23.32 1.74 1.48
N GLY A 239 23.56 1.48 2.76
CA GLY A 239 24.55 0.52 3.25
C GLY A 239 24.12 -0.94 3.20
N LYS A 240 22.84 -1.24 2.93
CA LYS A 240 22.32 -2.64 2.89
C LYS A 240 21.75 -3.06 1.54
N LEU A 241 21.19 -2.14 0.76
CA LEU A 241 20.66 -2.45 -0.57
C LEU A 241 21.81 -2.60 -1.58
N SER A 242 22.28 -3.84 -1.75
CA SER A 242 23.42 -4.19 -2.61
C SER A 242 23.14 -4.09 -4.11
N CYS A 243 21.88 -4.17 -4.52
CA CYS A 243 21.44 -4.08 -5.92
C CYS A 243 21.08 -2.65 -6.37
N LEU A 244 21.17 -1.68 -5.47
CA LEU A 244 20.66 -0.33 -5.70
C LEU A 244 21.40 0.37 -6.84
N GLU A 245 20.68 0.87 -7.83
CA GLU A 245 21.23 1.63 -8.96
C GLU A 245 20.85 3.11 -8.89
N LEU A 246 19.68 3.41 -8.33
CA LEU A 246 19.17 4.77 -8.25
C LEU A 246 18.45 5.02 -6.92
N VAL A 247 18.78 6.15 -6.32
CA VAL A 247 18.06 6.75 -5.20
C VAL A 247 17.47 8.07 -5.69
N GLU A 248 16.15 8.22 -5.64
CA GLU A 248 15.48 9.51 -5.84
C GLU A 248 14.95 10.05 -4.50
N VAL A 249 15.42 11.22 -4.09
CA VAL A 249 14.98 11.88 -2.87
C VAL A 249 14.21 13.14 -3.21
N ARG A 250 12.97 13.24 -2.73
CA ARG A 250 12.21 14.49 -2.74
C ARG A 250 12.38 15.19 -1.40
N ALA A 251 13.18 16.25 -1.41
CA ALA A 251 13.57 16.96 -0.20
C ALA A 251 12.76 18.26 0.00
N LYS A 252 12.51 18.60 1.27
CA LYS A 252 11.99 19.89 1.73
C LYS A 252 13.14 20.68 2.35
N ALA A 253 13.40 21.89 1.87
CA ALA A 253 14.50 22.73 2.37
C ALA A 253 14.06 24.18 2.54
N ALA A 254 14.42 24.79 3.68
CA ALA A 254 14.01 26.15 4.03
C ALA A 254 14.87 27.25 3.38
N SER A 255 16.10 26.95 2.96
CA SER A 255 17.06 27.89 2.39
C SER A 255 17.95 27.20 1.34
N SER A 256 18.71 27.98 0.57
CA SER A 256 19.73 27.45 -0.34
C SER A 256 20.83 26.67 0.40
N ASP A 257 21.26 27.16 1.57
CA ASP A 257 22.26 26.48 2.39
C ASP A 257 21.76 25.12 2.89
N ALA A 258 20.49 25.03 3.28
CA ALA A 258 19.87 23.77 3.65
C ALA A 258 19.83 22.77 2.48
N LYS A 259 19.60 23.25 1.25
CA LYS A 259 19.66 22.40 0.04
C LYS A 259 21.06 21.86 -0.19
N LEU A 260 22.07 22.73 -0.09
CA LEU A 260 23.48 22.33 -0.24
C LEU A 260 23.87 21.31 0.82
N LYS A 261 23.45 21.52 2.08
CA LYS A 261 23.69 20.58 3.17
C LYS A 261 23.06 19.21 2.89
N ILE A 262 21.78 19.15 2.54
CA ILE A 262 21.09 17.88 2.21
C ILE A 262 21.80 17.14 1.07
N MET A 263 22.22 17.86 0.02
CA MET A 263 22.96 17.25 -1.09
C MET A 263 24.32 16.72 -0.64
N ALA A 264 25.08 17.50 0.14
CA ALA A 264 26.38 17.09 0.65
C ALA A 264 26.25 15.84 1.53
N ASP A 265 25.32 15.85 2.49
CA ASP A 265 25.09 14.74 3.42
C ASP A 265 24.75 13.45 2.65
N LEU A 266 23.78 13.49 1.73
CA LEU A 266 23.38 12.32 0.92
C LEU A 266 24.50 11.78 0.01
N LEU A 267 25.39 12.65 -0.49
CA LEU A 267 26.50 12.24 -1.35
C LEU A 267 27.64 11.58 -0.55
N MET A 268 27.75 11.88 0.74
CA MET A 268 28.79 11.35 1.63
C MET A 268 28.43 9.99 2.24
N ILE A 269 27.16 9.56 2.15
CA ILE A 269 26.72 8.25 2.68
C ILE A 269 27.42 7.11 1.94
N PRO A 270 28.08 6.17 2.65
CA PRO A 270 28.62 4.96 2.07
C PRO A 270 27.53 4.09 1.43
N ARG A 271 27.84 3.47 0.29
CA ARG A 271 26.88 2.67 -0.49
C ARG A 271 27.36 1.23 -0.58
N ALA A 272 26.47 0.28 -0.34
CA ALA A 272 26.72 -1.13 -0.62
C ALA A 272 26.89 -1.38 -2.12
N SER A 273 26.06 -0.73 -2.94
CA SER A 273 26.16 -0.77 -4.40
C SER A 273 27.06 0.34 -4.93
N THR A 274 28.09 -0.04 -5.68
CA THR A 274 28.97 0.90 -6.40
C THR A 274 28.30 1.55 -7.61
N LYS A 275 27.20 0.97 -8.10
CA LYS A 275 26.42 1.52 -9.22
C LYS A 275 25.43 2.60 -8.79
N CYS A 276 25.11 2.65 -7.49
CA CYS A 276 24.07 3.52 -6.95
C CYS A 276 24.37 5.01 -7.17
N LYS A 277 23.44 5.70 -7.81
CA LYS A 277 23.44 7.15 -8.03
C LYS A 277 22.34 7.80 -7.19
N VAL A 278 22.61 9.00 -6.67
CA VAL A 278 21.62 9.78 -5.91
C VAL A 278 21.14 10.96 -6.77
N LYS A 279 19.82 11.13 -6.87
CA LYS A 279 19.16 12.29 -7.46
C LYS A 279 18.28 12.94 -6.40
N VAL A 280 18.41 14.26 -6.25
CA VAL A 280 17.62 15.04 -5.28
C VAL A 280 16.74 16.02 -6.02
N LYS A 281 15.43 16.00 -5.74
CA LYS A 281 14.43 16.96 -6.22
C LYS A 281 13.96 17.80 -5.04
N PHE A 282 14.11 19.11 -5.11
CA PHE A 282 13.62 20.01 -4.06
C PHE A 282 12.21 20.50 -4.38
N SER A 283 11.31 20.34 -3.42
CA SER A 283 9.98 20.95 -3.48
C SER A 283 10.06 22.44 -3.13
N ARG A 284 9.27 23.29 -3.80
CA ARG A 284 9.07 24.69 -3.36
C ARG A 284 8.13 24.66 -2.15
N LYS A 285 8.39 25.51 -1.14
CA LYS A 285 7.39 25.78 -0.10
C LYS A 285 6.10 26.24 -0.80
N SER A 286 4.99 25.53 -0.56
CA SER A 286 3.64 26.01 -0.81
C SER A 286 3.32 27.16 0.13
#